data_AF-A0AAU0Y920-F1
#
_entry.id   AF-A0AAU0Y920-F1
#
_cell.length_a   1.000
_cell.length_b   1.000
_cell.length_c   1.000
_cell.angle_alpha   90.00
_cell.angle_beta   90.00
_cell.angle_gamma   90.00
#
_symmetry.space_group_name_H-M   'P 1'
#
loop_
_entity.id
_entity.type
_entity.pdbx_description
1 polymer ?
#
loop_
_entity_poly.entity_id
_entity_poly.type
_entity_poly.pdbx_seq_one_letter_code
_entity_poly.pdbx_strand_id
1 'polypeptide(L)'
;MPRRAAAHTGRRASVLAALAVTALSATGTPAAAATAAHLPATAADGRHTMNQAFVQAAGRFDVPRDLLAAVGYGETHLDGHTGRPSQANGYGVMHLASNPANRTLEKAADITGEPLSRLRRDTAANILGGAAVLRSYADRLGLDGDERDDIDAWYPAVAQYSGTTGRAATRYADTVYAFLTHGFAATVPGGEQISVTARPVAPEKGTRSETVAPEKRTLPATAGRGPITPHPSALWVPADAHNFTVGRTAKIDKVIIHVTQGSYTGSIKWFQDPTAEVSAHYVVRSSDGQVTQTVRDSDTAYHAKEANASALGIEHEGYIDDPSWFTDTMYRASAALTRTLCDKYGIPKDRAHIIGHSEAPGTDHTDPGRYWDWNRYMGFVEGDSSSEGGNSTGGSSSGSGGSSSDGLGFASYPLLQSGASGAQVTAVQQLLNTQGYAAGAADGSFGMATLSAVKAYQTTRGLPAGGIVGPKTWTALLSAGSTPTLRQGDSGADVKRLQRSLTAALGTTVDAVGTFGPVTAKAVRTYQTRQGLAVTGIVSSNTWAALHAGR
;
A
#
# COMPACT_ATOMS: atom_id res chain seq x y z
N MET A 1 29.79 -41.41 -38.81
CA MET A 1 30.89 -42.33 -38.46
C MET A 1 32.20 -41.68 -38.84
N PRO A 2 33.32 -41.82 -38.09
CA PRO A 2 33.47 -42.28 -36.70
C PRO A 2 34.13 -41.20 -35.81
N ARG A 3 33.74 -40.99 -34.54
CA ARG A 3 34.11 -41.73 -33.31
C ARG A 3 35.62 -41.97 -33.14
N ARG A 4 36.20 -41.36 -32.09
CA ARG A 4 37.32 -41.93 -31.34
C ARG A 4 37.01 -41.87 -29.84
N ALA A 5 36.86 -43.05 -29.26
CA ALA A 5 36.96 -43.34 -27.84
C ALA A 5 38.39 -43.82 -27.55
N ALA A 6 38.90 -43.55 -26.35
CA ALA A 6 39.86 -44.42 -25.70
C ALA A 6 39.72 -44.27 -24.18
N ALA A 7 39.30 -45.37 -23.56
CA ALA A 7 39.29 -45.59 -22.13
C ALA A 7 40.71 -45.83 -21.62
N HIS A 8 40.98 -45.49 -20.36
CA HIS A 8 41.94 -46.25 -19.57
C HIS A 8 41.38 -46.53 -18.17
N THR A 9 41.54 -47.80 -17.83
CA THR A 9 41.09 -48.57 -16.68
C THR A 9 41.94 -48.35 -15.43
N GLY A 10 41.26 -48.22 -14.29
CA GLY A 10 41.45 -49.06 -13.10
C GLY A 10 42.69 -48.90 -12.23
N ARG A 11 42.48 -48.54 -10.95
CA ARG A 11 42.82 -49.44 -9.83
C ARG A 11 42.12 -49.01 -8.54
N ARG A 12 41.45 -49.98 -7.91
CA ARG A 12 40.98 -49.96 -6.52
C ARG A 12 42.18 -50.07 -5.57
N ALA A 13 42.15 -49.36 -4.46
CA ALA A 13 42.86 -49.75 -3.24
C ALA A 13 41.97 -49.40 -2.03
N SER A 14 41.45 -50.44 -1.39
CA SER A 14 40.80 -50.40 -0.10
C SER A 14 41.87 -50.56 0.98
N VAL A 15 41.86 -49.73 2.03
CA VAL A 15 42.51 -50.04 3.32
C VAL A 15 41.57 -49.62 4.45
N LEU A 16 41.42 -50.55 5.39
CA LEU A 16 40.55 -50.54 6.56
C LEU A 16 41.31 -50.07 7.81
N ALA A 17 40.54 -49.50 8.74
CA ALA A 17 40.66 -49.55 10.21
C ALA A 17 41.77 -48.74 10.94
N ALA A 18 41.35 -47.86 11.86
CA ALA A 18 41.38 -48.16 13.31
C ALA A 18 40.71 -47.02 14.13
N LEU A 19 39.77 -47.42 15.00
CA LEU A 19 39.26 -46.61 16.12
C LEU A 19 40.30 -46.55 17.24
N ALA A 20 40.46 -45.39 17.89
CA ALA A 20 41.00 -45.31 19.24
C ALA A 20 40.19 -44.28 20.06
N VAL A 21 39.53 -44.79 21.09
CA VAL A 21 38.85 -44.06 22.16
C VAL A 21 39.88 -43.72 23.22
N THR A 22 39.94 -42.47 23.68
CA THR A 22 40.51 -42.11 24.99
C THR A 22 39.66 -41.02 25.63
N ALA A 23 39.19 -41.32 26.84
CA ALA A 23 38.60 -40.39 27.79
C ALA A 23 39.41 -40.51 29.08
N LEU A 24 39.80 -39.39 29.71
CA LEU A 24 39.54 -39.13 31.14
C LEU A 24 40.02 -37.76 31.64
N SER A 25 39.12 -37.17 32.45
CA SER A 25 39.30 -36.40 33.69
C SER A 25 39.79 -34.95 33.69
N ALA A 26 38.87 -34.13 34.21
CA ALA A 26 38.93 -32.74 34.63
C ALA A 26 39.79 -32.49 35.89
N THR A 27 40.21 -31.23 36.05
CA THR A 27 40.31 -30.54 37.35
C THR A 27 39.70 -29.13 37.19
N GLY A 28 38.78 -28.76 38.11
CA GLY A 28 38.21 -27.40 38.26
C GLY A 28 39.12 -26.50 39.11
N THR A 29 38.89 -25.22 39.43
CA THR A 29 37.86 -24.13 39.35
C THR A 29 38.63 -22.83 39.78
N PRO A 30 38.07 -21.59 39.93
CA PRO A 30 36.71 -21.06 39.76
C PRO A 30 36.57 -19.74 38.95
N ALA A 31 35.31 -19.30 38.88
CA ALA A 31 34.69 -18.19 38.18
C ALA A 31 35.17 -16.75 38.51
N ALA A 32 35.02 -15.86 37.53
CA ALA A 32 34.54 -14.50 37.73
C ALA A 32 33.37 -14.24 36.77
N ALA A 33 32.24 -13.85 37.34
CA ALA A 33 30.95 -13.70 36.68
C ALA A 33 30.90 -12.46 35.77
N ALA A 34 30.37 -12.62 34.56
CA ALA A 34 29.73 -11.54 33.81
C ALA A 34 28.25 -11.89 33.68
N THR A 35 27.41 -11.02 34.24
CA THR A 35 25.95 -11.12 34.30
C THR A 35 25.34 -11.24 32.90
N ALA A 36 24.58 -12.31 32.70
CA ALA A 36 23.72 -12.50 31.54
C ALA A 36 22.59 -11.46 31.52
N ALA A 37 22.60 -10.59 30.50
CA ALA A 37 21.40 -9.89 30.09
C ALA A 37 20.54 -10.84 29.26
N HIS A 38 19.31 -11.02 29.71
CA HIS A 38 18.26 -11.86 29.17
C HIS A 38 17.96 -11.52 27.70
N LEU A 39 18.47 -12.31 26.76
CA LEU A 39 17.92 -12.39 25.40
C LEU A 39 16.74 -13.35 25.44
N PRO A 40 15.54 -12.96 24.97
CA PRO A 40 14.48 -13.93 24.78
C PRO A 40 14.88 -14.84 23.61
N ALA A 41 15.20 -16.08 23.94
CA ALA A 41 15.20 -17.19 23.00
C ALA A 41 13.77 -17.39 22.50
N THR A 42 13.52 -17.13 21.22
CA THR A 42 12.35 -17.68 20.52
C THR A 42 12.83 -18.81 19.63
N ALA A 43 12.32 -20.00 19.94
CA ALA A 43 12.55 -21.28 19.28
C ALA A 43 12.80 -21.21 17.77
N ALA A 44 13.93 -21.78 17.35
CA ALA A 44 14.09 -22.33 16.03
C ALA A 44 13.14 -23.54 15.89
N ASP A 45 11.90 -23.28 15.48
CA ASP A 45 11.06 -24.30 14.87
C ASP A 45 11.60 -24.54 13.45
N GLY A 46 11.58 -25.79 12.97
CA GLY A 46 12.15 -26.22 11.69
C GLY A 46 11.43 -25.69 10.44
N ARG A 47 10.88 -24.48 10.49
CA ARG A 47 10.23 -23.77 9.39
C ARG A 47 11.24 -22.82 8.76
N HIS A 48 11.55 -23.04 7.49
CA HIS A 48 12.33 -22.08 6.71
C HIS A 48 11.67 -20.70 6.79
N THR A 49 12.47 -19.69 7.16
CA THR A 49 12.04 -18.28 7.11
C THR A 49 11.57 -17.92 5.70
N MET A 50 10.63 -16.99 5.56
CA MET A 50 10.11 -16.60 4.25
C MET A 50 11.22 -16.04 3.35
N ASN A 51 12.20 -15.33 3.93
CA ASN A 51 13.36 -14.84 3.19
C ASN A 51 14.22 -16.00 2.64
N GLN A 52 14.45 -17.04 3.44
CA GLN A 52 15.13 -18.25 2.96
C GLN A 52 14.35 -18.92 1.82
N ALA A 53 13.02 -18.97 1.91
CA ALA A 53 12.19 -19.52 0.84
C ALA A 53 12.35 -18.72 -0.47
N PHE A 54 12.34 -17.39 -0.41
CA PHE A 54 12.61 -16.53 -1.57
C PHE A 54 14.01 -16.78 -2.16
N VAL A 55 15.05 -16.87 -1.32
CA VAL A 55 16.42 -17.14 -1.78
C VAL A 55 16.53 -18.52 -2.44
N GLN A 56 15.96 -19.56 -1.84
CA GLN A 56 16.01 -20.91 -2.39
C GLN A 56 15.22 -21.04 -3.70
N ALA A 57 14.03 -20.46 -3.77
CA ALA A 57 13.21 -20.48 -4.98
C ALA A 57 13.87 -19.71 -6.13
N ALA A 58 14.42 -18.52 -5.82
CA ALA A 58 15.21 -17.71 -6.75
C ALA A 58 16.39 -18.50 -7.33
N GLY A 59 17.18 -19.14 -6.46
CA GLY A 59 18.34 -19.93 -6.90
C GLY A 59 17.97 -21.19 -7.69
N ARG A 60 16.85 -21.85 -7.37
CA ARG A 60 16.42 -23.07 -8.08
C ARG A 60 15.90 -22.78 -9.49
N PHE A 61 15.18 -21.67 -9.65
CA PHE A 61 14.53 -21.33 -10.91
C PHE A 61 15.21 -20.19 -11.66
N ASP A 62 16.33 -19.69 -11.14
CA ASP A 62 17.13 -18.65 -11.79
C ASP A 62 16.25 -17.43 -12.11
N VAL A 63 15.58 -16.96 -11.05
CA VAL A 63 14.71 -15.77 -11.00
C VAL A 63 15.34 -14.78 -10.01
N PRO A 64 15.46 -13.48 -10.32
CA PRO A 64 15.96 -12.50 -9.35
C PRO A 64 15.13 -12.49 -8.06
N ARG A 65 15.77 -12.70 -6.90
CA ARG A 65 15.08 -12.83 -5.61
C ARG A 65 14.19 -11.63 -5.28
N ASP A 66 14.67 -10.42 -5.55
CA ASP A 66 13.94 -9.18 -5.28
C ASP A 66 12.72 -9.01 -6.19
N LEU A 67 12.81 -9.47 -7.45
CA LEU A 67 11.67 -9.54 -8.35
C LEU A 67 10.60 -10.49 -7.81
N LEU A 68 11.02 -11.69 -7.40
CA LEU A 68 10.11 -12.69 -6.84
C LEU A 68 9.40 -12.18 -5.58
N ALA A 69 10.13 -11.51 -4.69
CA ALA A 69 9.56 -10.87 -3.50
C ALA A 69 8.62 -9.70 -3.85
N ALA A 70 8.95 -8.88 -4.85
CA ALA A 70 8.08 -7.81 -5.34
C ALA A 70 6.76 -8.35 -5.95
N VAL A 71 6.82 -9.47 -6.68
CA VAL A 71 5.62 -10.17 -7.16
C VAL A 71 4.79 -10.66 -5.97
N GLY A 72 5.38 -11.35 -5.00
CA GLY A 72 4.67 -11.82 -3.81
C GLY A 72 4.03 -10.68 -2.99
N TYR A 73 4.71 -9.55 -2.89
CA TYR A 73 4.17 -8.36 -2.23
C TYR A 73 3.00 -7.75 -3.03
N GLY A 74 3.10 -7.68 -4.36
CA GLY A 74 2.01 -7.21 -5.21
C GLY A 74 0.81 -8.15 -5.31
N GLU A 75 1.01 -9.45 -5.06
CA GLU A 75 -0.07 -10.44 -5.04
C GLU A 75 -0.81 -10.49 -3.71
N THR A 76 -0.08 -10.50 -2.58
CA THR A 76 -0.69 -10.79 -1.28
C THR A 76 -0.08 -9.99 -0.12
N HIS A 77 0.73 -8.97 -0.39
CA HIS A 77 1.50 -8.27 0.64
C HIS A 77 2.38 -9.23 1.47
N LEU A 78 2.81 -10.34 0.85
CA LEU A 78 3.56 -11.40 1.50
C LEU A 78 2.78 -12.15 2.60
N ASP A 79 1.45 -12.16 2.52
CA ASP A 79 0.60 -12.96 3.38
C ASP A 79 0.17 -14.27 2.68
N GLY A 80 0.44 -15.40 3.34
CA GLY A 80 0.00 -16.72 2.88
C GLY A 80 -1.46 -17.04 3.19
N HIS A 81 -2.16 -16.16 3.91
CA HIS A 81 -3.55 -16.30 4.35
C HIS A 81 -3.86 -17.67 5.01
N THR A 82 -2.89 -18.20 5.76
CA THR A 82 -2.95 -19.54 6.38
C THR A 82 -3.29 -20.70 5.42
N GLY A 83 -3.06 -20.48 4.12
CA GLY A 83 -3.34 -21.44 3.05
C GLY A 83 -4.81 -21.57 2.67
N ARG A 84 -5.67 -20.66 3.11
CA ARG A 84 -7.05 -20.56 2.63
C ARG A 84 -7.07 -19.89 1.24
N PRO A 85 -7.98 -20.31 0.35
CA PRO A 85 -8.13 -19.67 -0.95
C PRO A 85 -8.68 -18.24 -0.85
N SER A 86 -8.30 -17.39 -1.79
CA SER A 86 -9.08 -16.20 -2.15
C SER A 86 -10.37 -16.58 -2.88
N GLN A 87 -11.30 -15.63 -3.08
CA GLN A 87 -12.48 -15.85 -3.94
C GLN A 87 -12.11 -16.27 -5.38
N ALA A 88 -10.96 -15.81 -5.88
CA ALA A 88 -10.43 -16.23 -7.18
C ALA A 88 -9.79 -17.63 -7.14
N ASN A 89 -9.95 -18.37 -6.04
CA ASN A 89 -9.30 -19.66 -5.78
C ASN A 89 -7.77 -19.58 -5.91
N GLY A 90 -7.18 -18.48 -5.47
CA GLY A 90 -5.74 -18.24 -5.37
C GLY A 90 -5.21 -18.53 -3.98
N TYR A 91 -3.98 -19.05 -3.90
CA TYR A 91 -3.42 -19.54 -2.63
C TYR A 91 -2.02 -19.00 -2.37
N GLY A 92 -1.74 -18.73 -1.08
CA GLY A 92 -0.41 -18.42 -0.56
C GLY A 92 0.17 -17.10 -1.05
N VAL A 93 1.42 -16.83 -0.65
CA VAL A 93 2.13 -15.56 -0.90
C VAL A 93 2.18 -15.17 -2.38
N MET A 94 2.28 -16.15 -3.27
CA MET A 94 2.40 -15.94 -4.71
C MET A 94 1.05 -15.98 -5.45
N HIS A 95 -0.07 -16.11 -4.71
CA HIS A 95 -1.44 -16.20 -5.23
C HIS A 95 -1.58 -17.19 -6.42
N LEU A 96 -1.06 -18.41 -6.23
CA LEU A 96 -1.18 -19.47 -7.23
C LEU A 96 -2.64 -19.86 -7.39
N ALA A 97 -3.21 -19.61 -8.56
CA ALA A 97 -4.65 -19.74 -8.79
C ALA A 97 -5.03 -21.06 -9.47
N SER A 98 -6.21 -21.57 -9.10
CA SER A 98 -6.85 -22.73 -9.72
C SER A 98 -8.28 -22.37 -10.11
N ASN A 99 -8.45 -21.66 -11.22
CA ASN A 99 -9.78 -21.32 -11.75
C ASN A 99 -9.78 -21.45 -13.29
N PRO A 100 -10.95 -21.41 -13.96
CA PRO A 100 -11.04 -21.54 -15.42
C PRO A 100 -10.15 -20.56 -16.20
N ALA A 101 -9.99 -19.33 -15.69
CA ALA A 101 -9.18 -18.29 -16.32
C ALA A 101 -7.67 -18.42 -16.04
N ASN A 102 -7.25 -19.05 -14.93
CA ASN A 102 -5.88 -19.08 -14.45
C ASN A 102 -5.58 -20.39 -13.67
N ARG A 103 -4.69 -21.20 -14.23
CA ARG A 103 -4.29 -22.53 -13.74
C ARG A 103 -2.83 -22.55 -13.26
N THR A 104 -2.39 -21.46 -12.61
CA THR A 104 -1.00 -21.30 -12.14
C THR A 104 -0.66 -22.24 -10.98
N LEU A 105 -1.63 -22.67 -10.18
CA LEU A 105 -1.44 -23.66 -9.13
C LEU A 105 -1.09 -25.05 -9.72
N GLU A 106 -1.83 -25.50 -10.73
CA GLU A 106 -1.53 -26.76 -11.43
C GLU A 106 -0.20 -26.67 -12.17
N LYS A 107 0.04 -25.56 -12.88
CA LYS A 107 1.32 -25.34 -13.56
C LYS A 107 2.50 -25.37 -12.59
N ALA A 108 2.36 -24.78 -11.40
CA ALA A 108 3.37 -24.85 -10.36
C ALA A 108 3.61 -26.28 -9.88
N ALA A 109 2.55 -27.08 -9.69
CA ALA A 109 2.67 -28.49 -9.31
C ALA A 109 3.41 -29.31 -10.37
N ASP A 110 3.06 -29.13 -11.64
CA ASP A 110 3.67 -29.85 -12.77
C ASP A 110 5.17 -29.56 -12.88
N ILE A 111 5.58 -28.30 -12.70
CA ILE A 111 6.99 -27.90 -12.83
C ILE A 111 7.81 -28.27 -11.59
N THR A 112 7.26 -28.06 -10.39
CA THR A 112 8.02 -28.26 -9.14
C THR A 112 8.03 -29.72 -8.67
N GLY A 113 7.01 -30.50 -9.06
CA GLY A 113 6.70 -31.82 -8.49
C GLY A 113 6.04 -31.75 -7.10
N GLU A 114 5.74 -30.56 -6.58
CA GLU A 114 5.08 -30.41 -5.28
C GLU A 114 3.59 -30.78 -5.36
N PRO A 115 3.04 -31.49 -4.37
CA PRO A 115 1.61 -31.73 -4.29
C PRO A 115 0.83 -30.40 -4.19
N LEU A 116 -0.32 -30.31 -4.86
CA LEU A 116 -1.23 -29.14 -4.77
C LEU A 116 -1.52 -28.76 -3.31
N SER A 117 -1.64 -29.75 -2.43
CA SER A 117 -1.90 -29.53 -1.01
C SER A 117 -0.78 -28.79 -0.27
N ARG A 118 0.47 -28.95 -0.69
CA ARG A 118 1.62 -28.19 -0.17
C ARG A 118 1.67 -26.81 -0.78
N LEU A 119 1.53 -26.69 -2.09
CA LEU A 119 1.50 -25.38 -2.78
C LEU A 119 0.40 -24.45 -2.23
N ARG A 120 -0.70 -25.02 -1.72
CA ARG A 120 -1.78 -24.25 -1.07
C ARG A 120 -1.43 -23.74 0.33
N ARG A 121 -0.71 -24.52 1.14
CA ARG A 121 -0.61 -24.29 2.61
C ARG A 121 0.79 -23.97 3.12
N ASP A 122 1.82 -24.42 2.41
CA ASP A 122 3.20 -24.27 2.81
C ASP A 122 3.80 -23.06 2.09
N THR A 123 4.17 -22.02 2.86
CA THR A 123 4.70 -20.76 2.32
C THR A 123 5.91 -21.00 1.42
N ALA A 124 6.83 -21.88 1.83
CA ALA A 124 8.03 -22.17 1.05
C ALA A 124 7.70 -22.87 -0.28
N ALA A 125 6.85 -23.90 -0.27
CA ALA A 125 6.38 -24.53 -1.50
C ALA A 125 5.62 -23.55 -2.41
N ASN A 126 4.81 -22.65 -1.85
CA ASN A 126 4.08 -21.66 -2.63
C ASN A 126 5.02 -20.66 -3.34
N ILE A 127 6.03 -20.15 -2.64
CA ILE A 127 7.07 -19.28 -3.21
C ILE A 127 7.87 -20.02 -4.29
N LEU A 128 8.22 -21.28 -4.04
CA LEU A 128 8.86 -22.16 -5.02
C LEU A 128 8.01 -22.32 -6.29
N GLY A 129 6.70 -22.52 -6.14
CA GLY A 129 5.75 -22.61 -7.24
C GLY A 129 5.61 -21.32 -8.04
N GLY A 130 5.56 -20.16 -7.37
CA GLY A 130 5.55 -18.86 -8.03
C GLY A 130 6.80 -18.62 -8.87
N ALA A 131 7.98 -18.94 -8.33
CA ALA A 131 9.25 -18.86 -9.07
C ALA A 131 9.26 -19.78 -10.29
N ALA A 132 8.77 -21.01 -10.15
CA ALA A 132 8.66 -21.98 -11.24
C ALA A 132 7.77 -21.48 -12.39
N VAL A 133 6.63 -20.87 -12.04
CA VAL A 133 5.69 -20.29 -13.00
C VAL A 133 6.30 -19.11 -13.74
N LEU A 134 6.93 -18.16 -13.02
CA LEU A 134 7.65 -17.02 -13.61
C LEU A 134 8.74 -17.50 -14.56
N ARG A 135 9.56 -18.46 -14.12
CA ARG A 135 10.64 -19.02 -14.93
C ARG A 135 10.11 -19.64 -16.22
N SER A 136 9.03 -20.41 -16.15
CA SER A 136 8.40 -20.97 -17.35
C SER A 136 7.86 -19.91 -18.32
N TYR A 137 7.49 -18.71 -17.85
CA TYR A 137 7.14 -17.60 -18.74
C TYR A 137 8.37 -16.99 -19.38
N ALA A 138 9.46 -16.78 -18.63
CA ALA A 138 10.75 -16.33 -19.17
C ALA A 138 11.28 -17.29 -20.26
N ASP A 139 11.25 -18.62 -20.01
CA ASP A 139 11.68 -19.62 -20.98
C ASP A 139 10.86 -19.56 -22.28
N ARG A 140 9.55 -19.33 -22.18
CA ARG A 140 8.67 -19.22 -23.35
C ARG A 140 8.92 -17.94 -24.15
N LEU A 141 9.31 -16.88 -23.46
CA LEU A 141 9.73 -15.62 -24.08
C LEU A 141 11.13 -15.73 -24.69
N GLY A 142 11.85 -16.81 -24.44
CA GLY A 142 13.17 -17.09 -25.01
C GLY A 142 14.32 -16.45 -24.24
N LEU A 143 14.08 -15.96 -23.01
CA LEU A 143 15.13 -15.33 -22.20
C LEU A 143 16.26 -16.33 -21.91
N ASP A 144 17.48 -15.99 -22.27
CA ASP A 144 18.67 -16.78 -21.95
C ASP A 144 19.17 -16.52 -20.51
N GLY A 145 20.34 -17.08 -20.16
CA GLY A 145 20.90 -16.94 -18.81
C GLY A 145 21.27 -15.50 -18.47
N ASP A 146 21.90 -14.80 -19.41
CA ASP A 146 22.40 -13.44 -19.19
C ASP A 146 21.22 -12.46 -19.13
N GLU A 147 20.21 -12.67 -19.98
CA GLU A 147 18.96 -11.89 -19.92
C GLU A 147 18.20 -12.12 -18.61
N ARG A 148 18.26 -13.31 -18.00
CA ARG A 148 17.61 -13.56 -16.71
C ARG A 148 18.33 -12.94 -15.53
N ASP A 149 19.62 -12.65 -15.65
CA ASP A 149 20.36 -11.87 -14.66
C ASP A 149 19.96 -10.38 -14.70
N ASP A 150 19.48 -9.89 -15.84
CA ASP A 150 18.90 -8.55 -15.97
C ASP A 150 17.45 -8.53 -15.48
N ILE A 151 17.22 -7.82 -14.37
CA ILE A 151 15.88 -7.71 -13.80
C ILE A 151 14.88 -7.06 -14.76
N ASP A 152 15.32 -6.17 -15.66
CA ASP A 152 14.46 -5.44 -16.60
C ASP A 152 13.89 -6.33 -17.72
N ALA A 153 14.62 -7.38 -18.11
CA ALA A 153 14.19 -8.35 -19.10
C ALA A 153 12.97 -9.15 -18.64
N TRP A 154 12.74 -9.27 -17.33
CA TRP A 154 11.62 -10.05 -16.78
C TRP A 154 10.25 -9.38 -16.94
N TYR A 155 10.19 -8.13 -17.39
CA TYR A 155 8.95 -7.36 -17.42
C TYR A 155 7.80 -8.07 -18.17
N PRO A 156 8.03 -8.67 -19.36
CA PRO A 156 6.97 -9.40 -20.07
C PRO A 156 6.56 -10.69 -19.34
N ALA A 157 7.49 -11.37 -18.66
CA ALA A 157 7.19 -12.57 -17.86
C ALA A 157 6.31 -12.23 -16.64
N VAL A 158 6.60 -11.10 -15.98
CA VAL A 158 5.79 -10.55 -14.87
C VAL A 158 4.41 -10.12 -15.36
N ALA A 159 4.35 -9.44 -16.52
CA ALA A 159 3.08 -9.10 -17.15
C ALA A 159 2.25 -10.36 -17.46
N GLN A 160 2.88 -11.44 -17.91
CA GLN A 160 2.19 -12.72 -18.12
C GLN A 160 1.77 -13.41 -16.81
N TYR A 161 2.55 -13.25 -15.73
CA TYR A 161 2.18 -13.77 -14.40
C TYR A 161 0.87 -13.17 -13.87
N SER A 162 0.56 -11.94 -14.30
CA SER A 162 -0.72 -11.32 -14.04
C SER A 162 -1.91 -12.13 -14.54
N GLY A 163 -1.75 -13.14 -15.40
CA GLY A 163 -2.86 -13.94 -15.94
C GLY A 163 -3.87 -13.14 -16.80
N THR A 164 -3.55 -11.88 -17.12
CA THR A 164 -4.35 -10.99 -17.97
C THR A 164 -3.59 -10.66 -19.26
N THR A 165 -4.20 -9.92 -20.19
CA THR A 165 -3.57 -9.50 -21.45
C THR A 165 -3.66 -7.98 -21.64
N GLY A 166 -2.86 -7.46 -22.58
CA GLY A 166 -2.86 -6.04 -22.96
C GLY A 166 -2.53 -5.11 -21.79
N ARG A 167 -3.25 -3.98 -21.70
CA ARG A 167 -2.96 -2.92 -20.72
C ARG A 167 -3.06 -3.37 -19.26
N ALA A 168 -3.91 -4.36 -18.96
CA ALA A 168 -4.04 -4.88 -17.58
C ALA A 168 -2.74 -5.58 -17.15
N ALA A 169 -2.17 -6.41 -18.04
CA ALA A 169 -0.91 -7.11 -17.82
C ALA A 169 0.26 -6.13 -17.65
N THR A 170 0.35 -5.11 -18.50
CA THR A 170 1.37 -4.05 -18.41
C THR A 170 1.27 -3.30 -17.08
N ARG A 171 0.07 -2.98 -16.59
CA ARG A 171 -0.10 -2.25 -15.33
C ARG A 171 0.24 -3.09 -14.10
N TYR A 172 -0.04 -4.39 -14.16
CA TYR A 172 0.43 -5.32 -13.14
C TYR A 172 1.96 -5.29 -13.05
N ALA A 173 2.64 -5.43 -14.20
CA ALA A 173 4.09 -5.36 -14.25
C ALA A 173 4.62 -4.00 -13.79
N ASP A 174 4.00 -2.89 -14.18
CA ASP A 174 4.34 -1.54 -13.69
C ASP A 174 4.27 -1.45 -12.15
N THR A 175 3.28 -2.09 -11.53
CA THR A 175 3.15 -2.11 -10.07
C THR A 175 4.31 -2.87 -9.42
N VAL A 176 4.63 -4.06 -9.92
CA VAL A 176 5.76 -4.87 -9.42
C VAL A 176 7.08 -4.10 -9.58
N TYR A 177 7.27 -3.44 -10.72
CA TYR A 177 8.48 -2.66 -10.99
C TYR A 177 8.56 -1.37 -10.17
N ALA A 178 7.43 -0.79 -9.75
CA ALA A 178 7.43 0.30 -8.78
C ALA A 178 7.99 -0.18 -7.42
N PHE A 179 7.65 -1.40 -6.97
CA PHE A 179 8.24 -1.97 -5.76
C PHE A 179 9.75 -2.21 -5.88
N LEU A 180 10.23 -2.61 -7.05
CA LEU A 180 11.68 -2.70 -7.32
C LEU A 180 12.36 -1.33 -7.34
N THR A 181 11.70 -0.35 -7.97
CA THR A 181 12.19 1.04 -8.07
C THR A 181 12.43 1.63 -6.69
N HIS A 182 11.44 1.50 -5.81
CA HIS A 182 11.42 2.17 -4.52
C HIS A 182 11.97 1.32 -3.37
N GLY A 183 12.07 0.00 -3.58
CA GLY A 183 12.27 -0.94 -2.51
C GLY A 183 11.11 -0.95 -1.51
N PHE A 184 11.14 -1.92 -0.61
CA PHE A 184 10.23 -1.94 0.54
C PHE A 184 10.85 -2.74 1.69
N ALA A 185 10.31 -2.56 2.90
CA ALA A 185 10.53 -3.43 4.03
C ALA A 185 9.16 -3.79 4.62
N ALA A 186 8.83 -5.07 4.64
CA ALA A 186 7.55 -5.59 5.09
C ALA A 186 7.76 -6.56 6.25
N THR A 187 6.96 -6.42 7.30
CA THR A 187 6.95 -7.37 8.42
C THR A 187 5.92 -8.45 8.13
N VAL A 188 6.36 -9.70 8.02
CA VAL A 188 5.49 -10.85 7.69
C VAL A 188 5.08 -11.60 8.96
N PRO A 189 4.06 -12.49 8.91
CA PRO A 189 3.67 -13.30 10.06
C PRO A 189 4.86 -14.01 10.70
N GLY A 190 5.00 -13.87 12.03
CA GLY A 190 6.18 -14.33 12.77
C GLY A 190 7.24 -13.25 13.03
N GLY A 191 7.02 -12.01 12.57
CA GLY A 191 7.86 -10.85 12.88
C GLY A 191 9.13 -10.74 12.03
N GLU A 192 9.28 -11.62 11.03
CA GLU A 192 10.37 -11.57 10.07
C GLU A 192 10.24 -10.33 9.17
N GLN A 193 11.37 -9.69 8.86
CA GLN A 193 11.44 -8.58 7.90
C GLN A 193 11.84 -9.10 6.52
N ILE A 194 11.02 -8.82 5.52
CA ILE A 194 11.33 -9.04 4.12
C ILE A 194 11.58 -7.68 3.48
N SER A 195 12.79 -7.49 2.96
CA SER A 195 13.17 -6.25 2.27
C SER A 195 13.48 -6.49 0.80
N VAL A 196 13.11 -5.54 -0.05
CA VAL A 196 13.61 -5.38 -1.42
C VAL A 196 14.39 -4.08 -1.46
N THR A 197 15.62 -4.14 -1.99
CA THR A 197 16.47 -2.93 -2.06
C THR A 197 16.04 -2.10 -3.25
N ALA A 198 15.81 -0.81 -3.01
CA ALA A 198 15.50 0.16 -4.06
C ALA A 198 16.60 0.16 -5.12
N ARG A 199 16.20 0.06 -6.39
CA ARG A 199 17.13 0.09 -7.53
C ARG A 199 16.48 0.78 -8.72
N PRO A 200 17.23 1.51 -9.56
CA PRO A 200 16.69 1.93 -10.85
C PRO A 200 16.32 0.71 -11.69
N VAL A 201 15.19 0.77 -12.36
CA VAL A 201 14.71 -0.22 -13.34
C VAL A 201 14.18 0.53 -14.55
N ALA A 202 14.49 0.05 -15.74
CA ALA A 202 14.11 0.65 -17.02
C ALA A 202 13.65 -0.42 -18.03
N PRO A 203 12.62 -1.23 -17.69
CA PRO A 203 12.19 -2.33 -18.53
C PRO A 203 11.64 -1.85 -19.88
N GLU A 204 11.98 -2.57 -20.94
CA GLU A 204 11.36 -2.40 -22.25
C GLU A 204 9.91 -2.91 -22.20
N LYS A 205 8.95 -1.99 -22.28
CA LYS A 205 7.51 -2.31 -22.09
C LYS A 205 6.83 -2.90 -23.33
N GLY A 206 7.59 -3.47 -24.27
CA GLY A 206 7.14 -3.82 -25.62
C GLY A 206 6.74 -2.58 -26.43
N THR A 207 6.44 -2.72 -27.74
CA THR A 207 6.09 -1.57 -28.60
C THR A 207 4.92 -0.79 -28.02
N ARG A 208 5.27 0.32 -27.36
CA ARG A 208 4.47 1.50 -27.18
C ARG A 208 4.01 1.89 -28.59
N SER A 209 2.71 1.87 -28.85
CA SER A 209 2.17 2.71 -29.92
C SER A 209 2.32 4.16 -29.42
N GLU A 210 3.52 4.71 -29.55
CA GLU A 210 3.80 6.12 -29.29
C GLU A 210 3.34 6.93 -30.49
N THR A 211 2.30 7.73 -30.29
CA THR A 211 2.35 9.19 -30.39
C THR A 211 0.95 9.72 -30.09
N VAL A 212 0.66 10.10 -28.86
CA VAL A 212 -0.26 11.20 -28.59
C VAL A 212 0.19 11.90 -27.31
N ALA A 213 0.18 13.23 -27.34
CA ALA A 213 0.11 14.14 -26.20
C ALA A 213 -0.89 13.65 -25.12
N PRO A 214 -0.96 14.21 -23.90
CA PRO A 214 -1.97 13.81 -22.92
C PRO A 214 -3.37 14.17 -23.43
N GLU A 215 -3.96 13.29 -24.24
CA GLU A 215 -5.31 13.38 -24.72
C GLU A 215 -6.28 12.88 -23.65
N LYS A 216 -7.42 13.56 -23.56
CA LYS A 216 -8.56 13.16 -22.72
C LYS A 216 -8.81 11.66 -22.86
N ARG A 217 -8.83 11.02 -21.70
CA ARG A 217 -8.92 9.59 -21.46
C ARG A 217 -10.25 9.00 -21.96
N THR A 218 -10.33 8.71 -23.25
CA THR A 218 -11.54 8.20 -23.90
C THR A 218 -11.18 6.93 -24.68
N LEU A 219 -11.66 5.76 -24.25
CA LEU A 219 -11.41 4.49 -24.96
C LEU A 219 -12.44 4.32 -26.10
N PRO A 220 -12.10 3.58 -27.19
CA PRO A 220 -12.98 3.41 -28.33
C PRO A 220 -14.35 2.85 -27.94
N ALA A 221 -15.38 3.30 -28.65
CA ALA A 221 -16.74 2.79 -28.54
C ALA A 221 -16.76 1.26 -28.79
N THR A 222 -17.37 0.51 -27.89
CA THR A 222 -17.86 -0.83 -28.20
C THR A 222 -19.19 -0.70 -28.95
N ALA A 223 -19.46 -1.58 -29.91
CA ALA A 223 -20.57 -1.46 -30.86
C ALA A 223 -21.88 -0.99 -30.19
N GLY A 224 -22.39 0.17 -30.64
CA GLY A 224 -23.64 0.77 -30.18
C GLY A 224 -23.57 1.59 -28.89
N ARG A 225 -22.38 1.83 -28.30
CA ARG A 225 -22.24 2.64 -27.08
C ARG A 225 -21.28 3.80 -27.25
N GLY A 226 -21.62 4.89 -26.57
CA GLY A 226 -20.71 6.01 -26.38
C GLY A 226 -19.37 5.56 -25.75
N PRO A 227 -18.34 6.39 -25.89
CA PRO A 227 -17.00 6.06 -25.42
C PRO A 227 -16.98 5.69 -23.93
N ILE A 228 -16.00 4.87 -23.54
CA ILE A 228 -15.75 4.60 -22.12
C ILE A 228 -14.97 5.79 -21.55
N THR A 229 -15.58 6.47 -20.59
CA THR A 229 -14.94 7.47 -19.74
C THR A 229 -14.92 6.91 -18.33
N PRO A 230 -13.86 6.20 -17.93
CA PRO A 230 -13.75 5.67 -16.58
C PRO A 230 -13.68 6.83 -15.58
N HIS A 231 -13.98 6.56 -14.31
CA HIS A 231 -13.75 7.53 -13.25
C HIS A 231 -12.31 8.09 -13.33
N PRO A 232 -12.10 9.42 -13.18
CA PRO A 232 -10.80 10.05 -13.45
C PRO A 232 -9.62 9.39 -12.74
N SER A 233 -9.80 9.00 -11.48
CA SER A 233 -8.81 8.31 -10.65
C SER A 233 -8.74 6.79 -10.84
N ALA A 234 -9.73 6.18 -11.51
CA ALA A 234 -9.83 4.73 -11.63
C ALA A 234 -9.24 4.23 -12.93
N LEU A 235 -8.41 3.19 -12.91
CA LEU A 235 -8.05 2.42 -14.11
C LEU A 235 -9.31 1.82 -14.76
N TRP A 236 -9.21 1.36 -16.01
CA TRP A 236 -10.30 0.61 -16.64
C TRP A 236 -9.81 -0.76 -17.05
N VAL A 237 -10.43 -1.79 -16.47
CA VAL A 237 -10.20 -3.20 -16.80
C VAL A 237 -11.57 -3.87 -16.80
N PRO A 238 -12.20 -4.10 -17.96
CA PRO A 238 -13.60 -4.53 -18.00
C PRO A 238 -13.77 -5.94 -17.42
N ALA A 239 -14.88 -6.13 -16.70
CA ALA A 239 -15.44 -7.44 -16.39
C ALA A 239 -15.93 -8.12 -17.68
N ASP A 240 -16.08 -9.45 -17.66
CA ASP A 240 -16.69 -10.20 -18.74
C ASP A 240 -18.17 -9.80 -18.90
N ALA A 241 -18.67 -9.80 -20.13
CA ALA A 241 -20.05 -9.39 -20.45
C ALA A 241 -21.12 -10.30 -19.82
N HIS A 242 -20.77 -11.53 -19.40
CA HIS A 242 -21.68 -12.41 -18.66
C HIS A 242 -21.88 -12.01 -17.20
N ASN A 243 -20.97 -11.20 -16.63
CA ASN A 243 -20.95 -10.87 -15.21
C ASN A 243 -21.65 -9.55 -14.86
N PHE A 244 -22.31 -8.90 -15.82
CA PHE A 244 -23.11 -7.70 -15.59
C PHE A 244 -24.24 -7.59 -16.60
N THR A 245 -25.31 -6.90 -16.24
CA THR A 245 -26.38 -6.55 -17.18
C THR A 245 -26.13 -5.17 -17.76
N VAL A 246 -26.30 -5.07 -19.06
CA VAL A 246 -26.31 -3.81 -19.79
C VAL A 246 -27.44 -2.90 -19.32
N GLY A 247 -27.12 -1.64 -19.01
CA GLY A 247 -28.10 -0.68 -18.54
C GLY A 247 -28.49 -0.90 -17.08
N ARG A 248 -29.42 -0.08 -16.60
CA ARG A 248 -30.02 -0.21 -15.27
C ARG A 248 -31.52 -0.02 -15.35
N THR A 249 -32.23 -0.73 -14.49
CA THR A 249 -33.70 -0.64 -14.37
C THR A 249 -34.14 0.32 -13.26
N ALA A 250 -33.21 0.81 -12.43
CA ALA A 250 -33.48 1.73 -11.34
C ALA A 250 -32.49 2.90 -11.31
N LYS A 251 -32.89 4.00 -10.67
CA LYS A 251 -32.00 5.13 -10.38
C LYS A 251 -30.93 4.68 -9.38
N ILE A 252 -29.69 5.10 -9.60
CA ILE A 252 -28.61 4.90 -8.63
C ILE A 252 -28.91 5.72 -7.38
N ASP A 253 -29.03 5.05 -6.25
CA ASP A 253 -29.36 5.65 -4.95
C ASP A 253 -28.47 5.18 -3.80
N LYS A 254 -27.56 4.22 -4.04
CA LYS A 254 -26.69 3.65 -3.00
C LYS A 254 -25.26 3.38 -3.49
N VAL A 255 -24.33 3.39 -2.54
CA VAL A 255 -22.98 2.83 -2.69
C VAL A 255 -22.85 1.68 -1.70
N ILE A 256 -22.42 0.51 -2.17
CA ILE A 256 -22.23 -0.68 -1.33
C ILE A 256 -20.75 -0.99 -1.24
N ILE A 257 -20.25 -1.05 -0.01
CA ILE A 257 -18.86 -1.36 0.33
C ILE A 257 -18.73 -2.85 0.58
N HIS A 258 -17.78 -3.46 -0.14
CA HIS A 258 -17.46 -4.88 -0.07
C HIS A 258 -16.00 -5.08 0.33
N VAL A 259 -15.70 -6.25 0.88
CA VAL A 259 -14.33 -6.74 1.06
C VAL A 259 -14.20 -8.06 0.29
N THR A 260 -13.19 -8.14 -0.56
CA THR A 260 -13.09 -9.16 -1.61
C THR A 260 -12.83 -10.56 -1.09
N GLN A 261 -12.31 -10.73 0.14
CA GLN A 261 -11.74 -11.99 0.64
C GLN A 261 -10.64 -12.50 -0.31
N GLY A 262 -9.76 -11.60 -0.74
CA GLY A 262 -8.74 -11.90 -1.74
C GLY A 262 -7.91 -10.70 -2.17
N SER A 263 -7.00 -10.93 -3.12
CA SER A 263 -6.13 -9.87 -3.62
C SER A 263 -6.81 -8.98 -4.67
N TYR A 264 -6.28 -7.78 -4.85
CA TYR A 264 -6.72 -6.82 -5.85
C TYR A 264 -6.76 -7.41 -7.26
N THR A 265 -5.65 -8.04 -7.67
CA THR A 265 -5.52 -8.67 -8.99
C THR A 265 -6.41 -9.91 -9.08
N GLY A 266 -6.54 -10.69 -7.99
CA GLY A 266 -7.42 -11.84 -7.91
C GLY A 266 -8.89 -11.47 -8.18
N SER A 267 -9.39 -10.41 -7.56
CA SER A 267 -10.78 -9.95 -7.75
C SER A 267 -11.06 -9.50 -9.18
N ILE A 268 -10.14 -8.73 -9.79
CA ILE A 268 -10.30 -8.29 -11.18
C ILE A 268 -10.32 -9.51 -12.14
N LYS A 269 -9.46 -10.52 -11.92
CA LYS A 269 -9.49 -11.77 -12.69
C LYS A 269 -10.82 -12.50 -12.56
N TRP A 270 -11.36 -12.57 -11.34
CA TRP A 270 -12.63 -13.23 -11.08
C TRP A 270 -13.76 -12.58 -11.89
N PHE A 271 -13.78 -11.24 -11.96
CA PHE A 271 -14.77 -10.52 -12.76
C PHE A 271 -14.60 -10.70 -14.27
N GLN A 272 -13.45 -11.19 -14.74
CA GLN A 272 -13.19 -11.51 -16.14
C GLN A 272 -13.48 -12.98 -16.48
N ASP A 273 -13.81 -13.81 -15.51
CA ASP A 273 -14.22 -15.19 -15.74
C ASP A 273 -15.70 -15.21 -16.15
N PRO A 274 -16.07 -15.65 -17.37
CA PRO A 274 -17.46 -15.64 -17.84
C PRO A 274 -18.39 -16.57 -17.03
N THR A 275 -17.83 -17.42 -16.18
CA THR A 275 -18.58 -18.35 -15.30
C THR A 275 -18.74 -17.86 -13.86
N ALA A 276 -18.13 -16.71 -13.52
CA ALA A 276 -18.17 -16.19 -12.16
C ALA A 276 -19.56 -15.71 -11.73
N GLU A 277 -20.36 -15.20 -12.69
CA GLU A 277 -21.68 -14.61 -12.47
C GLU A 277 -21.68 -13.49 -11.40
N VAL A 278 -20.53 -12.85 -11.19
CA VAL A 278 -20.30 -11.82 -10.16
C VAL A 278 -19.38 -10.73 -10.72
N SER A 279 -19.69 -9.47 -10.38
CA SER A 279 -18.82 -8.32 -10.64
C SER A 279 -19.13 -7.15 -9.71
N ALA A 280 -18.18 -6.25 -9.52
CA ALA A 280 -18.41 -4.93 -8.94
C ALA A 280 -18.15 -3.82 -9.96
N HIS A 281 -18.50 -2.58 -9.60
CA HIS A 281 -18.18 -1.44 -10.46
C HIS A 281 -16.72 -1.04 -10.28
N TYR A 282 -16.20 -1.11 -9.05
CA TYR A 282 -14.85 -0.69 -8.70
C TYR A 282 -14.15 -1.69 -7.78
N VAL A 283 -12.82 -1.75 -7.85
CA VAL A 283 -11.93 -2.47 -6.94
C VAL A 283 -10.84 -1.52 -6.44
N VAL A 284 -10.51 -1.58 -5.14
CA VAL A 284 -9.54 -0.72 -4.45
C VAL A 284 -8.43 -1.56 -3.82
N ARG A 285 -7.17 -1.21 -4.14
CA ARG A 285 -5.98 -1.91 -3.65
C ARG A 285 -5.56 -1.44 -2.27
N SER A 286 -5.15 -2.37 -1.41
CA SER A 286 -4.77 -2.08 -0.02
C SER A 286 -3.46 -1.29 0.09
N SER A 287 -2.45 -1.65 -0.70
CA SER A 287 -1.08 -1.10 -0.57
C SER A 287 -0.98 0.39 -0.89
N ASP A 288 -1.69 0.85 -1.91
CA ASP A 288 -1.53 2.20 -2.47
C ASP A 288 -2.84 2.90 -2.82
N GLY A 289 -3.99 2.27 -2.56
CA GLY A 289 -5.30 2.85 -2.85
C GLY A 289 -5.66 2.91 -4.34
N GLN A 290 -4.95 2.21 -5.22
CA GLN A 290 -5.26 2.20 -6.64
C GLN A 290 -6.71 1.73 -6.88
N VAL A 291 -7.50 2.58 -7.53
CA VAL A 291 -8.87 2.25 -7.96
C VAL A 291 -8.83 1.68 -9.38
N THR A 292 -9.54 0.58 -9.63
CA THR A 292 -9.85 0.09 -10.99
C THR A 292 -11.37 0.01 -11.14
N GLN A 293 -11.89 0.55 -12.23
CA GLN A 293 -13.28 0.40 -12.65
C GLN A 293 -13.40 -0.79 -13.60
N THR A 294 -14.35 -1.67 -13.31
CA THR A 294 -14.56 -2.96 -13.99
C THR A 294 -15.90 -3.02 -14.72
N VAL A 295 -16.91 -2.27 -14.26
CA VAL A 295 -18.21 -2.12 -14.93
C VAL A 295 -18.55 -0.63 -15.02
N ARG A 296 -19.19 -0.20 -16.12
CA ARG A 296 -19.64 1.19 -16.26
C ARG A 296 -20.70 1.47 -15.20
N ASP A 297 -20.71 2.67 -14.64
CA ASP A 297 -21.77 3.07 -13.70
C ASP A 297 -23.19 2.94 -14.30
N SER A 298 -23.31 3.07 -15.62
CA SER A 298 -24.56 2.97 -16.38
C SER A 298 -25.04 1.52 -16.60
N ASP A 299 -24.21 0.53 -16.29
CA ASP A 299 -24.54 -0.88 -16.37
C ASP A 299 -24.76 -1.43 -14.95
N THR A 300 -25.40 -2.59 -14.83
CA THR A 300 -25.73 -3.23 -13.56
C THR A 300 -24.71 -4.34 -13.27
N ALA A 301 -23.73 -4.06 -12.42
CA ALA A 301 -22.81 -5.07 -11.91
C ALA A 301 -23.51 -6.05 -10.93
N TYR A 302 -23.01 -7.28 -10.83
CA TYR A 302 -23.59 -8.33 -10.00
C TYR A 302 -22.85 -8.48 -8.67
N HIS A 303 -23.16 -7.63 -7.68
CA HIS A 303 -22.43 -7.61 -6.39
C HIS A 303 -23.30 -7.72 -5.13
N ALA A 304 -24.60 -7.42 -5.18
CA ALA A 304 -25.46 -7.31 -4.00
C ALA A 304 -26.92 -7.73 -4.28
N LYS A 305 -27.11 -8.77 -5.10
CA LYS A 305 -28.41 -9.39 -5.40
C LYS A 305 -29.50 -8.36 -5.74
N GLU A 306 -30.51 -8.19 -4.88
CA GLU A 306 -31.66 -7.31 -5.06
C GLU A 306 -31.26 -5.83 -5.18
N ALA A 307 -30.14 -5.43 -4.59
CA ALA A 307 -29.65 -4.05 -4.63
C ALA A 307 -28.89 -3.71 -5.92
N ASN A 308 -28.56 -4.69 -6.78
CA ASN A 308 -27.76 -4.48 -7.99
C ASN A 308 -28.32 -3.36 -8.88
N ALA A 309 -29.64 -3.33 -9.09
CA ALA A 309 -30.28 -2.38 -10.00
C ALA A 309 -30.05 -0.91 -9.58
N SER A 310 -29.96 -0.60 -8.29
CA SER A 310 -29.89 0.76 -7.75
C SER A 310 -28.58 1.13 -7.05
N ALA A 311 -27.62 0.19 -6.91
CA ALA A 311 -26.40 0.42 -6.15
C ALA A 311 -25.10 0.35 -6.98
N LEU A 312 -24.10 1.15 -6.60
CA LEU A 312 -22.72 1.02 -7.08
C LEU A 312 -21.88 0.23 -6.06
N GLY A 313 -21.42 -0.96 -6.43
CA GLY A 313 -20.50 -1.77 -5.61
C GLY A 313 -19.02 -1.37 -5.74
N ILE A 314 -18.35 -1.23 -4.59
CA ILE A 314 -16.90 -0.99 -4.46
C ILE A 314 -16.28 -2.11 -3.63
N GLU A 315 -15.35 -2.84 -4.24
CA GLU A 315 -14.62 -3.96 -3.66
C GLU A 315 -13.28 -3.52 -3.08
N HIS A 316 -12.97 -3.96 -1.87
CA HIS A 316 -11.72 -3.67 -1.19
C HIS A 316 -10.91 -4.94 -1.04
N GLU A 317 -9.70 -4.96 -1.59
CA GLU A 317 -8.74 -6.03 -1.37
C GLU A 317 -8.54 -6.32 0.13
N GLY A 318 -8.51 -7.60 0.48
CA GLY A 318 -8.16 -8.05 1.82
C GLY A 318 -9.17 -9.03 2.40
N TYR A 319 -9.08 -9.23 3.71
CA TYR A 319 -9.83 -10.23 4.45
C TYR A 319 -10.52 -9.61 5.65
N ILE A 320 -11.81 -9.92 5.86
CA ILE A 320 -12.64 -9.26 6.89
C ILE A 320 -12.18 -9.55 8.33
N ASP A 321 -11.37 -10.57 8.53
CA ASP A 321 -10.84 -11.01 9.82
C ASP A 321 -9.42 -10.50 10.11
N ASP A 322 -8.82 -9.74 9.18
CA ASP A 322 -7.50 -9.14 9.34
C ASP A 322 -7.51 -7.62 9.11
N PRO A 323 -7.45 -6.81 10.19
CA PRO A 323 -7.49 -5.35 10.09
C PRO A 323 -6.25 -4.74 9.42
N SER A 324 -5.16 -5.50 9.19
CA SER A 324 -3.95 -4.97 8.54
C SER A 324 -4.17 -4.60 7.07
N TRP A 325 -5.18 -5.19 6.42
CA TRP A 325 -5.60 -4.89 5.05
C TRP A 325 -6.35 -3.56 4.92
N PHE A 326 -6.91 -3.05 6.02
CA PHE A 326 -7.71 -1.84 6.09
C PHE A 326 -6.84 -0.59 6.29
N THR A 327 -5.96 -0.38 5.32
CA THR A 327 -4.98 0.71 5.33
C THR A 327 -5.65 2.08 5.18
N ASP A 328 -5.01 3.12 5.71
CA ASP A 328 -5.50 4.51 5.53
C ASP A 328 -5.62 4.89 4.05
N THR A 329 -4.69 4.41 3.24
CA THR A 329 -4.64 4.69 1.80
C THR A 329 -5.86 4.12 1.07
N MET A 330 -6.23 2.86 1.38
CA MET A 330 -7.44 2.25 0.85
C MET A 330 -8.70 3.02 1.27
N TYR A 331 -8.83 3.34 2.57
CA TYR A 331 -9.98 4.07 3.10
C TYR A 331 -10.17 5.42 2.40
N ARG A 332 -9.08 6.18 2.21
CA ARG A 332 -9.13 7.50 1.58
C ARG A 332 -9.46 7.41 0.09
N ALA A 333 -8.83 6.50 -0.64
CA ALA A 333 -9.08 6.33 -2.06
C ALA A 333 -10.54 5.92 -2.34
N SER A 334 -11.03 4.97 -1.56
CA SER A 334 -12.42 4.52 -1.65
C SER A 334 -13.43 5.59 -1.21
N ALA A 335 -13.15 6.31 -0.14
CA ALA A 335 -14.00 7.41 0.30
C ALA A 335 -14.04 8.54 -0.75
N ALA A 336 -12.92 8.85 -1.41
CA ALA A 336 -12.86 9.86 -2.48
C ALA A 336 -13.67 9.45 -3.72
N LEU A 337 -13.57 8.17 -4.10
CA LEU A 337 -14.43 7.59 -5.12
C LEU A 337 -15.90 7.70 -4.71
N THR A 338 -16.24 7.25 -3.50
CA THR A 338 -17.61 7.27 -2.97
C THR A 338 -18.18 8.67 -2.94
N ARG A 339 -17.43 9.68 -2.50
CA ARG A 339 -17.84 11.09 -2.58
C ARG A 339 -18.21 11.50 -3.99
N THR A 340 -17.33 11.21 -4.95
CA THR A 340 -17.54 11.59 -6.34
C THR A 340 -18.76 10.89 -6.94
N LEU A 341 -18.98 9.62 -6.59
CA LEU A 341 -20.18 8.88 -6.99
C LEU A 341 -21.45 9.47 -6.35
N CYS A 342 -21.39 9.80 -5.06
CA CYS A 342 -22.50 10.44 -4.35
C CYS A 342 -22.86 11.79 -4.98
N ASP A 343 -21.86 12.64 -5.27
CA ASP A 343 -22.07 13.93 -5.92
C ASP A 343 -22.63 13.78 -7.33
N LYS A 344 -22.10 12.84 -8.12
CA LYS A 344 -22.54 12.57 -9.50
C LYS A 344 -23.99 12.09 -9.57
N TYR A 345 -24.42 11.25 -8.63
CA TYR A 345 -25.74 10.60 -8.66
C TYR A 345 -26.77 11.21 -7.69
N GLY A 346 -26.36 12.20 -6.89
CA GLY A 346 -27.21 12.83 -5.88
C GLY A 346 -27.56 11.88 -4.73
N ILE A 347 -26.61 11.02 -4.33
CA ILE A 347 -26.77 10.09 -3.22
C ILE A 347 -26.39 10.82 -1.92
N PRO A 348 -27.25 10.84 -0.88
CA PRO A 348 -26.88 11.38 0.42
C PRO A 348 -25.64 10.68 1.00
N LYS A 349 -24.70 11.47 1.54
CA LYS A 349 -23.45 10.96 2.13
C LYS A 349 -23.67 10.53 3.58
N ASP A 350 -24.55 9.54 3.78
CA ASP A 350 -24.89 9.01 5.09
C ASP A 350 -24.89 7.48 5.10
N ARG A 351 -25.02 6.89 6.29
CA ARG A 351 -25.06 5.44 6.49
C ARG A 351 -26.35 4.76 6.04
N ALA A 352 -27.37 5.51 5.63
CA ALA A 352 -28.57 4.92 5.02
C ALA A 352 -28.38 4.64 3.52
N HIS A 353 -27.43 5.33 2.87
CA HIS A 353 -27.19 5.21 1.43
C HIS A 353 -25.79 4.69 1.08
N ILE A 354 -24.82 4.87 1.96
CA ILE A 354 -23.50 4.22 1.89
C ILE A 354 -23.54 3.10 2.90
N ILE A 355 -23.66 1.87 2.43
CA ILE A 355 -23.89 0.67 3.26
C ILE A 355 -22.82 -0.38 3.02
N GLY A 356 -22.64 -1.29 3.97
CA GLY A 356 -21.90 -2.53 3.76
C GLY A 356 -22.75 -3.56 3.05
N HIS A 357 -22.13 -4.56 2.44
CA HIS A 357 -22.87 -5.67 1.85
C HIS A 357 -23.73 -6.42 2.88
N SER A 358 -23.26 -6.51 4.13
CA SER A 358 -24.01 -7.07 5.27
C SER A 358 -25.30 -6.32 5.62
N GLU A 359 -25.50 -5.13 5.08
CA GLU A 359 -26.67 -4.28 5.32
C GLU A 359 -27.59 -4.19 4.09
N ALA A 360 -27.19 -4.80 2.97
CA ALA A 360 -27.97 -4.78 1.74
C ALA A 360 -29.22 -5.69 1.84
N PRO A 361 -30.34 -5.34 1.19
CA PRO A 361 -31.52 -6.20 1.13
C PRO A 361 -31.20 -7.60 0.55
N GLY A 362 -31.74 -8.65 1.18
CA GLY A 362 -31.58 -10.03 0.72
C GLY A 362 -30.16 -10.61 0.88
N THR A 363 -29.29 -9.94 1.64
CA THR A 363 -27.91 -10.38 1.85
C THR A 363 -27.82 -11.57 2.83
N ASP A 364 -26.90 -12.48 2.54
CA ASP A 364 -26.37 -13.53 3.43
C ASP A 364 -24.88 -13.31 3.72
N HIS A 365 -24.35 -12.15 3.32
CA HIS A 365 -22.95 -11.78 3.44
C HIS A 365 -22.64 -11.02 4.73
N THR A 366 -21.35 -11.01 5.11
CA THR A 366 -20.87 -10.41 6.36
C THR A 366 -19.85 -9.28 6.14
N ASP A 367 -19.43 -9.03 4.90
CA ASP A 367 -18.51 -7.96 4.55
C ASP A 367 -19.19 -6.57 4.57
N PRO A 368 -18.44 -5.49 4.88
CA PRO A 368 -16.98 -5.40 5.02
C PRO A 368 -16.43 -5.90 6.37
N GLY A 369 -17.30 -6.41 7.25
CA GLY A 369 -16.91 -7.10 8.47
C GLY A 369 -16.58 -6.18 9.65
N ARG A 370 -16.35 -6.79 10.82
CA ARG A 370 -16.23 -6.08 12.11
C ARG A 370 -15.04 -5.14 12.23
N TYR A 371 -14.01 -5.35 11.42
CA TYR A 371 -12.80 -4.52 11.43
C TYR A 371 -12.89 -3.35 10.46
N TRP A 372 -13.95 -3.25 9.67
CA TRP A 372 -14.20 -2.08 8.86
C TRP A 372 -14.69 -0.90 9.72
N ASP A 373 -13.83 0.10 9.91
CA ASP A 373 -14.14 1.29 10.71
C ASP A 373 -15.04 2.27 9.94
N TRP A 374 -16.35 2.12 10.12
CA TRP A 374 -17.35 2.99 9.49
C TRP A 374 -17.21 4.47 9.87
N ASN A 375 -16.84 4.78 11.11
CA ASN A 375 -16.69 6.17 11.55
C ASN A 375 -15.53 6.85 10.82
N ARG A 376 -14.42 6.14 10.67
CA ARG A 376 -13.27 6.59 9.87
C ARG A 376 -13.64 6.74 8.41
N TYR A 377 -14.31 5.74 7.82
CA TYR A 377 -14.71 5.77 6.41
C TYR A 377 -15.65 6.93 6.11
N MET A 378 -16.74 7.05 6.89
CA MET A 378 -17.71 8.13 6.73
C MET A 378 -17.11 9.50 7.03
N GLY A 379 -16.20 9.60 8.00
CA GLY A 379 -15.43 10.83 8.23
C GLY A 379 -14.67 11.30 6.98
N PHE A 380 -14.08 10.37 6.22
CA PHE A 380 -13.49 10.71 4.92
C PHE A 380 -14.56 11.01 3.87
N VAL A 381 -15.67 10.29 3.82
CA VAL A 381 -16.74 10.54 2.83
C VAL A 381 -17.43 11.89 3.07
N GLU A 382 -17.56 12.35 4.31
CA GLU A 382 -18.20 13.61 4.66
C GLU A 382 -17.26 14.83 4.50
N GLY A 383 -15.95 14.62 4.39
CA GLY A 383 -14.96 15.70 4.28
C GLY A 383 -13.69 15.35 3.48
N ASP A 384 -13.70 15.72 2.19
CA ASP A 384 -12.60 16.35 1.42
C ASP A 384 -12.98 16.39 -0.07
N SER A 385 -13.67 17.44 -0.50
CA SER A 385 -13.95 17.76 -1.91
C SER A 385 -13.09 18.94 -2.35
N SER A 386 -11.82 18.71 -2.70
CA SER A 386 -11.09 19.56 -3.67
C SER A 386 -9.76 18.96 -4.15
N SER A 387 -9.79 18.26 -5.29
CA SER A 387 -8.76 18.13 -6.37
C SER A 387 -9.07 16.84 -7.15
N GLU A 388 -9.42 16.79 -8.44
CA GLU A 388 -8.96 17.46 -9.69
C GLU A 388 -10.11 17.42 -10.75
N GLY A 389 -10.26 18.24 -11.80
CA GLY A 389 -9.50 19.35 -12.39
C GLY A 389 -10.09 19.87 -13.75
N GLY A 390 -10.03 21.20 -13.98
CA GLY A 390 -9.93 22.02 -15.24
C GLY A 390 -10.99 21.89 -16.36
N ASN A 391 -11.54 22.96 -16.99
CA ASN A 391 -10.88 24.19 -17.47
C ASN A 391 -11.87 25.33 -17.90
N SER A 392 -11.55 26.57 -17.48
CA SER A 392 -11.74 27.92 -18.08
C SER A 392 -13.11 28.44 -18.59
N THR A 393 -13.62 29.48 -17.92
CA THR A 393 -13.72 30.86 -18.47
C THR A 393 -13.89 31.86 -17.32
N GLY A 394 -13.29 33.05 -17.49
CA GLY A 394 -13.05 34.02 -16.41
C GLY A 394 -14.28 34.63 -15.77
N GLY A 395 -14.10 35.02 -14.50
CA GLY A 395 -15.05 35.81 -13.73
C GLY A 395 -14.63 35.80 -12.26
N SER A 396 -13.99 36.88 -11.82
CA SER A 396 -13.69 37.14 -10.42
C SER A 396 -14.91 36.94 -9.53
N SER A 397 -14.83 36.06 -8.55
CA SER A 397 -15.54 36.22 -7.27
C SER A 397 -14.83 35.48 -6.14
N SER A 398 -14.45 36.27 -5.14
CA SER A 398 -13.72 35.90 -3.94
C SER A 398 -14.58 35.04 -3.00
N GLY A 399 -14.00 33.98 -2.42
CA GLY A 399 -14.63 33.16 -1.39
C GLY A 399 -13.60 32.55 -0.44
N SER A 400 -13.21 33.34 0.56
CA SER A 400 -12.21 33.06 1.60
C SER A 400 -12.70 32.01 2.61
N GLY A 401 -11.82 31.05 2.96
CA GLY A 401 -12.07 30.04 3.99
C GLY A 401 -10.77 29.43 4.55
N GLY A 402 -9.93 30.26 5.18
CA GLY A 402 -9.06 29.81 6.28
C GLY A 402 -7.55 29.68 6.05
N SER A 403 -6.99 30.09 4.92
CA SER A 403 -5.53 30.22 4.81
C SER A 403 -5.06 31.46 5.57
N SER A 404 -4.22 31.29 6.59
CA SER A 404 -3.41 32.41 7.09
C SER A 404 -2.54 32.94 5.94
N SER A 405 -2.19 34.23 5.96
CA SER A 405 -1.39 34.87 4.91
C SER A 405 -0.05 34.20 4.61
N ASP A 406 0.42 33.32 5.50
CA ASP A 406 1.66 32.56 5.39
C ASP A 406 1.47 31.11 4.87
N GLY A 407 0.24 30.66 4.58
CA GLY A 407 -0.02 29.32 4.03
C GLY A 407 0.21 28.14 5.00
N LEU A 408 0.42 28.42 6.29
CA LEU A 408 0.75 27.40 7.30
C LEU A 408 -0.37 27.13 8.30
N GLY A 409 -1.41 27.97 8.36
CA GLY A 409 -2.52 27.86 9.30
C GLY A 409 -3.60 26.94 8.76
N PHE A 410 -3.76 25.79 9.41
CA PHE A 410 -4.80 24.80 9.08
C PHE A 410 -5.63 24.48 10.33
N ALA A 411 -6.89 24.11 10.12
CA ALA A 411 -7.75 23.64 11.21
C ALA A 411 -7.21 22.37 11.88
N SER A 412 -6.49 21.54 11.10
CA SER A 412 -5.84 20.31 11.56
C SER A 412 -4.53 20.05 10.79
N TYR A 413 -3.64 19.26 11.40
CA TYR A 413 -2.38 18.82 10.81
C TYR A 413 -2.39 17.29 10.68
N PRO A 414 -2.85 16.75 9.53
CA PRO A 414 -3.10 15.33 9.35
C PRO A 414 -1.79 14.54 9.18
N LEU A 415 -1.86 13.22 9.29
CA LEU A 415 -0.76 12.34 8.92
C LEU A 415 -0.49 12.47 7.41
N LEU A 416 0.72 12.84 7.02
CA LEU A 416 1.16 12.87 5.62
C LEU A 416 2.29 11.88 5.39
N GLN A 417 2.35 11.28 4.22
CA GLN A 417 3.41 10.37 3.79
C GLN A 417 3.58 10.44 2.28
N SER A 418 4.56 9.70 1.74
CA SER A 418 4.79 9.61 0.29
C SER A 418 3.49 9.35 -0.48
N GLY A 419 3.26 10.09 -1.55
CA GLY A 419 2.03 10.04 -2.34
C GLY A 419 0.91 10.95 -1.86
N ALA A 420 1.01 11.56 -0.67
CA ALA A 420 0.09 12.63 -0.26
C ALA A 420 0.25 13.87 -1.16
N SER A 421 -0.81 14.66 -1.30
CA SER A 421 -0.76 15.94 -2.00
C SER A 421 -1.63 17.01 -1.31
N GLY A 422 -1.45 18.28 -1.69
CA GLY A 422 -2.27 19.41 -1.22
C GLY A 422 -1.51 20.45 -0.38
N ALA A 423 -2.25 21.42 0.15
CA ALA A 423 -1.69 22.60 0.82
C ALA A 423 -0.85 22.26 2.07
N GLN A 424 -1.21 21.21 2.80
CA GLN A 424 -0.44 20.75 3.94
C GLN A 424 0.89 20.11 3.50
N VAL A 425 0.94 19.47 2.33
CA VAL A 425 2.20 18.98 1.75
C VAL A 425 3.08 20.16 1.32
N THR A 426 2.49 21.18 0.68
CA THR A 426 3.18 22.43 0.37
C THR A 426 3.78 23.05 1.64
N ALA A 427 3.02 23.08 2.74
CA ALA A 427 3.48 23.57 4.03
C ALA A 427 4.65 22.74 4.59
N VAL A 428 4.58 21.40 4.53
CA VAL A 428 5.72 20.53 4.90
C VAL A 428 6.96 20.86 4.08
N GLN A 429 6.82 20.96 2.75
CA GLN A 429 7.93 21.26 1.84
C GLN A 429 8.54 22.63 2.15
N GLN A 430 7.71 23.66 2.36
CA GLN A 430 8.17 25.00 2.74
C GLN A 430 8.90 25.00 4.09
N LEU A 431 8.34 24.34 5.11
CA LEU A 431 8.93 24.25 6.44
C LEU A 431 10.26 23.50 6.43
N LEU A 432 10.36 22.42 5.66
CA LEU A 432 11.59 21.65 5.48
C LEU A 432 12.66 22.44 4.74
N ASN A 433 12.32 23.04 3.60
CA ASN A 433 13.24 23.85 2.80
C ASN A 433 13.77 25.05 3.58
N THR A 434 12.90 25.74 4.33
CA THR A 434 13.30 26.87 5.20
C THR A 434 14.30 26.43 6.28
N GLN A 435 14.20 25.18 6.73
CA GLN A 435 15.10 24.58 7.72
C GLN A 435 16.31 23.88 7.08
N GLY A 436 16.52 24.01 5.77
CA GLY A 436 17.68 23.48 5.06
C GLY A 436 17.56 22.02 4.61
N TYR A 437 16.39 21.40 4.72
CA TYR A 437 16.14 20.05 4.22
C TYR A 437 15.60 20.11 2.79
N ALA A 438 16.29 19.47 1.84
CA ALA A 438 15.97 19.54 0.41
C ALA A 438 14.69 18.75 0.07
N ALA A 439 13.52 19.36 0.29
CA ALA A 439 12.22 18.76 0.02
C ALA A 439 11.76 18.91 -1.44
N GLY A 440 12.58 19.53 -2.29
CA GLY A 440 12.21 19.86 -3.67
C GLY A 440 11.37 21.13 -3.76
N ALA A 441 10.72 21.36 -4.91
CA ALA A 441 9.77 22.45 -5.04
C ALA A 441 8.60 22.25 -4.07
N ALA A 442 8.08 23.34 -3.48
CA ALA A 442 6.87 23.28 -2.67
C ALA A 442 5.62 23.20 -3.58
N ASP A 443 5.56 22.14 -4.37
CA ASP A 443 4.54 21.88 -5.39
C ASP A 443 3.28 21.22 -4.82
N GLY A 444 3.26 20.93 -3.51
CA GLY A 444 2.16 20.25 -2.86
C GLY A 444 2.07 18.78 -3.19
N SER A 445 3.14 18.17 -3.73
CA SER A 445 3.23 16.73 -4.00
C SER A 445 4.27 16.08 -3.09
N PHE A 446 3.87 15.11 -2.29
CA PHE A 446 4.74 14.44 -1.34
C PHE A 446 5.50 13.34 -2.10
N GLY A 447 6.39 13.80 -2.98
CA GLY A 447 7.27 12.96 -3.77
C GLY A 447 8.53 12.56 -3.00
N MET A 448 9.47 11.96 -3.73
CA MET A 448 10.69 11.38 -3.14
C MET A 448 11.60 12.42 -2.46
N ALA A 449 11.66 13.65 -2.98
CA ALA A 449 12.44 14.73 -2.36
C ALA A 449 11.86 15.09 -0.98
N THR A 450 10.54 15.29 -0.91
CA THR A 450 9.81 15.54 0.35
C THR A 450 9.99 14.39 1.34
N LEU A 451 9.87 13.13 0.88
CA LEU A 451 10.08 11.95 1.72
C LEU A 451 11.49 11.90 2.31
N SER A 452 12.51 12.14 1.49
CA SER A 452 13.90 12.15 1.92
C SER A 452 14.16 13.26 2.93
N ALA A 453 13.63 14.45 2.68
CA ALA A 453 13.72 15.59 3.58
C ALA A 453 13.01 15.34 4.92
N VAL A 454 11.82 14.72 4.91
CA VAL A 454 11.11 14.35 6.15
C VAL A 454 11.89 13.32 6.95
N LYS A 455 12.43 12.26 6.33
CA LYS A 455 13.25 11.27 7.03
C LYS A 455 14.50 11.90 7.64
N ALA A 456 15.20 12.74 6.88
CA ALA A 456 16.39 13.46 7.37
C ALA A 456 16.06 14.39 8.55
N TYR A 457 14.95 15.12 8.44
CA TYR A 457 14.44 15.96 9.52
C TYR A 457 14.14 15.12 10.77
N GLN A 458 13.38 14.03 10.63
CA GLN A 458 13.02 13.15 11.74
C GLN A 458 14.25 12.56 12.43
N THR A 459 15.23 12.06 11.68
CA THR A 459 16.49 11.56 12.22
C THR A 459 17.22 12.63 13.03
N THR A 460 17.35 13.84 12.49
CA THR A 460 18.04 14.96 13.16
C THR A 460 17.33 15.36 14.47
N ARG A 461 16.02 15.20 14.53
CA ARG A 461 15.19 15.56 15.68
C ARG A 461 14.96 14.42 16.67
N GLY A 462 15.52 13.23 16.42
CA GLY A 462 15.29 12.04 17.26
C GLY A 462 13.85 11.52 17.21
N LEU A 463 13.13 11.78 16.12
CA LEU A 463 11.78 11.29 15.86
C LEU A 463 11.81 9.97 15.07
N PRO A 464 10.74 9.15 15.08
CA PRO A 464 10.64 7.99 14.20
C PRO A 464 10.82 8.39 12.72
N ALA A 465 11.92 7.96 12.10
CA ALA A 465 12.33 8.36 10.75
C ALA A 465 11.65 7.54 9.63
N GLY A 466 10.34 7.30 9.78
CA GLY A 466 9.53 6.55 8.82
C GLY A 466 9.19 7.34 7.56
N GLY A 467 9.44 8.65 7.51
CA GLY A 467 9.00 9.51 6.42
C GLY A 467 7.54 9.94 6.53
N ILE A 468 6.92 9.67 7.68
CA ILE A 468 5.53 9.98 7.99
C ILE A 468 5.46 11.25 8.83
N VAL A 469 4.85 12.31 8.31
CA VAL A 469 4.59 13.56 9.02
C VAL A 469 3.31 13.41 9.85
N GLY A 470 3.44 12.82 11.04
CA GLY A 470 2.38 12.76 12.05
C GLY A 470 2.44 13.91 13.07
N PRO A 471 1.60 13.90 14.12
CA PRO A 471 1.50 14.98 15.11
C PRO A 471 2.84 15.42 15.72
N LYS A 472 3.74 14.47 16.03
CA LYS A 472 5.07 14.76 16.56
C LYS A 472 5.94 15.52 15.56
N THR A 473 5.98 15.05 14.31
CA THR A 473 6.74 15.68 13.23
C THR A 473 6.19 17.08 12.91
N TRP A 474 4.86 17.23 12.86
CA TRP A 474 4.20 18.52 12.68
C TRP A 474 4.51 19.51 13.80
N THR A 475 4.41 19.08 15.05
CA THR A 475 4.69 19.92 16.23
C THR A 475 6.14 20.42 16.19
N ALA A 476 7.08 19.55 15.85
CA ALA A 476 8.48 19.93 15.70
C ALA A 476 8.68 20.92 14.53
N LEU A 477 8.14 20.61 13.34
CA LEU A 477 8.28 21.45 12.13
C LEU A 477 7.70 22.85 12.33
N LEU A 478 6.49 22.93 12.90
CA LEU A 478 5.77 24.18 13.09
C LEU A 478 6.37 25.03 14.19
N SER A 479 6.99 24.43 15.20
CA SER A 479 7.54 25.19 16.32
C SER A 479 8.91 25.80 16.04
N ALA A 480 9.63 25.32 15.03
CA ALA A 480 11.01 25.72 14.72
C ALA A 480 11.23 27.24 14.66
N GLY A 481 12.35 27.71 15.21
CA GLY A 481 12.73 29.13 15.22
C GLY A 481 13.11 29.64 16.61
N SER A 482 12.86 30.93 16.85
CA SER A 482 13.12 31.61 18.12
C SER A 482 12.27 31.05 19.27
N THR A 483 12.74 31.22 20.51
CA THR A 483 12.07 30.72 21.73
C THR A 483 11.73 31.84 22.73
N PRO A 484 10.99 32.89 22.30
CA PRO A 484 10.65 34.00 23.18
C PRO A 484 9.73 33.56 24.33
N THR A 485 9.74 34.29 25.44
CA THR A 485 8.74 34.09 26.48
C THR A 485 7.40 34.65 26.00
N LEU A 486 6.37 33.81 25.87
CA LEU A 486 5.03 34.23 25.46
C LEU A 486 4.00 34.05 26.58
N ARG A 487 3.10 35.01 26.74
CA ARG A 487 2.03 35.03 27.74
C ARG A 487 0.77 35.72 27.19
N GLN A 488 -0.32 35.59 27.92
CA GLN A 488 -1.58 36.25 27.57
C GLN A 488 -1.38 37.77 27.43
N GLY A 489 -1.89 38.34 26.33
CA GLY A 489 -1.67 39.73 25.93
C GLY A 489 -0.62 39.91 24.83
N ASP A 490 0.27 38.93 24.63
CA ASP A 490 1.25 38.99 23.55
C ASP A 490 0.59 38.76 22.18
N SER A 491 1.21 39.30 21.13
CA SER A 491 0.77 39.10 19.76
C SER A 491 1.94 39.06 18.78
N GLY A 492 1.71 38.54 17.57
CA GLY A 492 2.68 38.52 16.49
C GLY A 492 2.97 37.11 15.95
N ALA A 493 4.01 37.02 15.12
CA ALA A 493 4.35 35.80 14.39
C ALA A 493 4.72 34.62 15.31
N ASP A 494 5.39 34.89 16.44
CA ASP A 494 5.75 33.86 17.42
C ASP A 494 4.52 33.25 18.11
N VAL A 495 3.50 34.06 18.39
CA VAL A 495 2.22 33.59 18.93
C VAL A 495 1.49 32.74 17.91
N LYS A 496 1.49 33.15 16.64
CA LYS A 496 0.90 32.36 15.55
C LYS A 496 1.60 31.01 15.39
N ARG A 497 2.94 31.00 15.47
CA ARG A 497 3.77 29.78 15.45
C ARG A 497 3.42 28.84 16.60
N LEU A 498 3.29 29.38 17.81
CA LEU A 498 2.86 28.64 18.99
C LEU A 498 1.47 28.01 18.77
N GLN A 499 0.49 28.78 18.29
CA GLN A 499 -0.89 28.32 18.10
C GLN A 499 -0.95 27.14 17.11
N ARG A 500 -0.24 27.21 15.98
CA ARG A 500 -0.14 26.09 15.03
C ARG A 500 0.50 24.85 15.65
N SER A 501 1.58 25.04 16.41
CA SER A 501 2.28 23.94 17.08
C SER A 501 1.39 23.27 18.13
N LEU A 502 0.58 24.04 18.87
CA LEU A 502 -0.40 23.51 19.82
C LEU A 502 -1.54 22.77 19.12
N THR A 503 -2.02 23.26 17.97
CA THR A 503 -3.02 22.54 17.16
C THR A 503 -2.50 21.16 16.76
N ALA A 504 -1.25 21.07 16.28
CA ALA A 504 -0.62 19.80 15.93
C ALA A 504 -0.41 18.89 17.16
N ALA A 505 0.08 19.43 18.27
CA ALA A 505 0.41 18.64 19.46
C ALA A 505 -0.82 18.14 20.23
N LEU A 506 -1.90 18.93 20.25
CA LEU A 506 -3.09 18.61 21.02
C LEU A 506 -4.13 17.83 20.22
N GLY A 507 -4.07 17.90 18.89
CA GLY A 507 -5.09 17.34 18.00
C GLY A 507 -6.40 18.15 18.00
N THR A 508 -6.39 19.36 18.55
CA THR A 508 -7.56 20.24 18.66
C THR A 508 -7.20 21.63 18.16
N THR A 509 -8.06 22.23 17.33
CA THR A 509 -7.81 23.54 16.73
C THR A 509 -7.60 24.63 17.77
N VAL A 510 -6.47 25.31 17.68
CA VAL A 510 -6.20 26.60 18.33
C VAL A 510 -6.04 27.62 17.21
N ASP A 511 -6.98 28.57 17.12
CA ASP A 511 -6.99 29.56 16.03
C ASP A 511 -5.66 30.31 15.94
N ALA A 512 -4.98 30.16 14.80
CA ALA A 512 -3.67 30.76 14.54
C ALA A 512 -3.80 32.22 14.07
N VAL A 513 -4.51 33.03 14.86
CA VAL A 513 -4.75 34.45 14.58
C VAL A 513 -3.60 35.36 15.04
N GLY A 514 -2.66 34.83 15.82
CA GLY A 514 -1.47 35.56 16.28
C GLY A 514 -1.71 36.44 17.50
N THR A 515 -2.83 36.29 18.21
CA THR A 515 -3.11 36.95 19.50
C THR A 515 -3.20 35.93 20.62
N PHE A 516 -2.43 36.11 21.69
CA PHE A 516 -2.40 35.20 22.83
C PHE A 516 -3.53 35.56 23.80
N GLY A 517 -4.73 35.04 23.54
CA GLY A 517 -5.91 35.21 24.38
C GLY A 517 -6.12 34.05 25.39
N PRO A 518 -7.25 34.08 26.12
CA PRO A 518 -7.60 33.03 27.08
C PRO A 518 -7.65 31.61 26.48
N VAL A 519 -8.08 31.46 25.22
CA VAL A 519 -8.10 30.18 24.50
C VAL A 519 -6.69 29.62 24.32
N THR A 520 -5.74 30.45 23.88
CA THR A 520 -4.32 30.06 23.76
C THR A 520 -3.72 29.76 25.14
N ALA A 521 -4.04 30.54 26.17
CA ALA A 521 -3.58 30.28 27.53
C ALA A 521 -4.07 28.93 28.07
N LYS A 522 -5.33 28.58 27.79
CA LYS A 522 -5.89 27.26 28.12
C LYS A 522 -5.15 26.14 27.37
N ALA A 523 -4.93 26.29 26.06
CA ALA A 523 -4.20 25.31 25.26
C ALA A 523 -2.75 25.11 25.75
N VAL A 524 -2.05 26.20 26.12
CA VAL A 524 -0.69 26.12 26.71
C VAL A 524 -0.72 25.35 28.02
N ARG A 525 -1.67 25.62 28.92
CA ARG A 525 -1.80 24.87 30.18
C ARG A 525 -2.09 23.39 29.92
N THR A 526 -3.01 23.08 29.01
CA THR A 526 -3.31 21.69 28.61
C THR A 526 -2.07 20.98 28.07
N TYR A 527 -1.30 21.65 27.21
CA TYR A 527 -0.06 21.11 26.69
C TYR A 527 0.96 20.88 27.81
N GLN A 528 1.20 21.87 28.68
CA GLN A 528 2.10 21.76 29.82
C GLN A 528 1.72 20.59 30.73
N THR A 529 0.44 20.41 31.04
CA THR A 529 -0.06 19.26 31.81
C THR A 529 0.26 17.94 31.12
N ARG A 530 -0.05 17.81 29.81
CA ARG A 530 0.22 16.57 29.04
C ARG A 530 1.71 16.23 28.99
N GLN A 531 2.57 17.24 28.97
CA GLN A 531 4.02 17.09 28.89
C GLN A 531 4.73 17.01 30.25
N GLY A 532 3.99 17.02 31.37
CA GLY A 532 4.57 17.02 32.71
C GLY A 532 5.43 18.25 33.02
N LEU A 533 5.10 19.40 32.41
CA LEU A 533 5.77 20.69 32.64
C LEU A 533 5.04 21.50 33.71
N ALA A 534 5.71 22.51 34.27
CA ALA A 534 5.06 23.48 35.15
C ALA A 534 3.91 24.20 34.41
N VAL A 535 2.69 24.07 34.95
CA VAL A 535 1.44 24.55 34.32
C VAL A 535 1.22 26.05 34.59
N THR A 536 2.11 26.87 34.05
CA THR A 536 2.12 28.32 34.26
C THR A 536 1.18 29.06 33.30
N GLY A 537 0.86 28.47 32.14
CA GLY A 537 0.22 29.16 31.02
C GLY A 537 1.12 30.17 30.30
N ILE A 538 2.40 30.25 30.70
CA ILE A 538 3.45 31.02 30.05
C ILE A 538 4.32 30.05 29.27
N VAL A 539 4.62 30.38 28.01
CA VAL A 539 5.52 29.59 27.17
C VAL A 539 6.93 30.09 27.42
N SER A 540 7.70 29.30 28.17
CA SER A 540 9.12 29.54 28.44
C SER A 540 10.01 28.61 27.60
N SER A 541 11.33 28.71 27.77
CA SER A 541 12.32 27.85 27.09
C SER A 541 12.00 26.35 27.21
N ASN A 542 11.51 25.89 28.38
CA ASN A 542 11.14 24.48 28.58
C ASN A 542 9.91 24.06 27.76
N THR A 543 8.94 24.95 27.58
CA THR A 543 7.76 24.67 26.75
C THR A 543 8.14 24.64 25.27
N TRP A 544 8.99 25.58 24.82
CA TRP A 544 9.54 25.55 23.46
C TRP A 544 10.39 24.31 23.19
N ALA A 545 11.25 23.91 24.12
CA ALA A 545 12.05 22.70 24.00
C ALA A 545 11.17 21.44 23.83
N ALA A 546 10.03 21.37 24.53
CA ALA A 546 9.08 20.28 24.37
C ALA A 546 8.46 20.25 22.96
N LEU A 547 7.99 21.39 22.47
CA LEU A 547 7.39 21.52 21.13
C LEU A 547 8.43 21.19 20.04
N HIS A 548 9.66 21.67 20.20
CA HIS A 548 10.77 21.39 19.29
C HIS A 548 11.11 19.90 19.19
N ALA A 549 11.01 19.17 20.30
CA ALA A 549 11.21 17.73 20.35
C ALA A 549 9.99 16.94 19.85
N GLY A 550 8.94 17.62 19.37
CA GLY A 550 7.72 16.99 18.87
C GLY A 550 6.95 16.23 19.94
N ARG A 551 7.08 16.63 21.21
CA ARG A 551 6.40 15.97 22.34
C ARG A 551 4.97 16.44 22.50
#